data_AF-A0A6N8J5A2-F1
#
_entry.id   AF-A0A6N8J5A2-F1
#
_cell.length_a   1.000
_cell.length_b   1.000
_cell.length_c   1.000
_cell.angle_alpha   90.00
_cell.angle_beta   90.00
_cell.angle_gamma   90.00
#
_symmetry.space_group_name_H-M   'P 1'
#
loop_
_entity.id
_entity.type
_entity.pdbx_description
1 polymer ?
#
loop_
_entity_poly.entity_id
_entity_poly.type
_entity_poly.pdbx_seq_one_letter_code
_entity_poly.pdbx_strand_id
1 'polypeptide(L)'
;MKIQFNIQTVGYIVAELETEDEKIKIGHSYAYGDKFQELLNGLFFVYSCRREANGDIFPYSFEIMWYDDRVNYSWIITADSLQSELEIRIIELSPTSSIYSRELWKKNLSFDNLFNEIYSSLDRLLLEFGFIGYKNNWEVGNFPLGEYLMLKADKFHFNLELMNIDEEEWKNKVPIKRELDLVLFDQH
;
A
#
# COMPACT_ATOMS: atom_id res chain seq x y z
N MET A 1 -8.28 14.62 0.98
CA MET A 1 -8.56 13.23 0.55
C MET A 1 -7.98 12.29 1.59
N LYS A 2 -8.62 11.13 1.80
CA LYS A 2 -8.19 10.10 2.73
C LYS A 2 -8.20 8.73 2.07
N ILE A 3 -7.14 7.94 2.29
CA ILE A 3 -7.05 6.52 1.90
C ILE A 3 -6.76 5.72 3.16
N GLN A 4 -7.65 4.80 3.52
CA GLN A 4 -7.50 4.00 4.73
C GLN A 4 -7.82 2.54 4.45
N PHE A 5 -6.93 1.65 4.88
CA PHE A 5 -7.11 0.21 4.89
C PHE A 5 -7.41 -0.25 6.31
N ASN A 6 -8.46 -1.06 6.47
CA ASN A 6 -8.91 -1.58 7.76
C ASN A 6 -9.13 -3.08 7.68
N ILE A 7 -8.68 -3.83 8.68
CA ILE A 7 -9.04 -5.23 8.85
C ILE A 7 -10.42 -5.28 9.53
N GLN A 8 -11.45 -5.67 8.79
CA GLN A 8 -12.81 -5.79 9.36
C GLN A 8 -12.99 -7.11 10.10
N THR A 9 -12.48 -8.19 9.52
CA THR A 9 -12.44 -9.53 10.12
C THR A 9 -11.14 -10.21 9.72
N VAL A 10 -10.79 -11.32 10.38
CA VAL A 10 -9.61 -12.11 10.02
C VAL A 10 -9.67 -12.46 8.53
N GLY A 11 -8.63 -12.06 7.80
CA GLY A 11 -8.52 -12.31 6.36
C GLY A 11 -9.37 -11.40 5.46
N TYR A 12 -10.07 -10.40 5.99
CA TYR A 12 -10.87 -9.47 5.17
C TYR A 12 -10.42 -8.03 5.42
N ILE A 13 -9.91 -7.40 4.36
CA ILE A 13 -9.48 -6.01 4.39
C ILE A 13 -10.46 -5.14 3.62
N VAL A 14 -10.68 -3.93 4.10
CA VAL A 14 -11.49 -2.92 3.41
C VAL A 14 -10.63 -1.69 3.17
N ALA A 15 -10.56 -1.27 1.92
CA ALA A 15 -10.09 0.05 1.52
C ALA A 15 -11.26 1.04 1.57
N GLU A 16 -11.09 2.10 2.35
CA GLU A 16 -11.98 3.25 2.42
C GLU A 16 -11.30 4.43 1.74
N LEU A 17 -11.94 4.98 0.72
CA LEU A 17 -11.43 6.11 -0.06
C LEU A 17 -12.43 7.25 0.05
N GLU A 18 -11.95 8.42 0.45
CA GLU A 18 -12.81 9.55 0.78
C GLU A 18 -12.21 10.85 0.21
N THR A 19 -13.03 11.55 -0.58
CA THR A 19 -12.81 12.93 -1.03
C THR A 19 -13.88 13.83 -0.41
N GLU A 20 -13.91 15.11 -0.77
CA GLU A 20 -14.97 16.01 -0.32
C GLU A 20 -16.34 15.62 -0.88
N ASP A 21 -16.37 15.02 -2.07
CA ASP A 21 -17.60 14.73 -2.81
C ASP A 21 -18.01 13.25 -2.75
N GLU A 22 -17.06 12.35 -2.49
CA GLU A 22 -17.30 10.92 -2.59
C GLU A 22 -16.66 10.11 -1.47
N LYS A 23 -17.35 9.04 -1.09
CA LYS A 23 -16.82 8.04 -0.15
C LYS A 23 -17.18 6.67 -0.66
N ILE A 24 -16.17 5.83 -0.86
CA ILE A 24 -16.34 4.46 -1.31
C ILE A 24 -15.63 3.51 -0.35
N LYS A 25 -16.17 2.29 -0.26
CA LYS A 25 -15.59 1.19 0.52
C LYS A 25 -15.51 -0.03 -0.38
N ILE A 26 -14.33 -0.62 -0.44
CA ILE A 26 -14.02 -1.76 -1.30
C ILE A 26 -13.38 -2.82 -0.42
N GLY A 27 -13.95 -4.01 -0.42
CA GLY A 27 -13.45 -5.13 0.38
C GLY A 27 -12.69 -6.14 -0.45
N HIS A 28 -11.73 -6.81 0.18
CA HIS A 28 -10.99 -7.94 -0.39
C HIS A 28 -10.78 -9.03 0.66
N SER A 29 -11.00 -10.28 0.24
CA SER A 29 -10.78 -11.47 1.04
C SER A 29 -9.47 -12.14 0.66
N TYR A 30 -8.65 -12.48 1.65
CA TYR A 30 -7.43 -13.28 1.49
C TYR A 30 -7.65 -14.62 0.79
N ALA A 31 -8.90 -15.13 0.78
CA ALA A 31 -9.26 -16.35 0.08
C ALA A 31 -8.93 -16.30 -1.43
N TYR A 32 -8.81 -15.10 -2.01
CA TYR A 32 -8.43 -14.87 -3.40
C TYR A 32 -6.97 -14.40 -3.55
N GLY A 33 -6.11 -14.72 -2.58
CA GLY A 33 -4.70 -14.33 -2.54
C GLY A 33 -4.47 -12.98 -1.85
N ASP A 34 -3.19 -12.61 -1.68
CA ASP A 34 -2.82 -11.38 -0.99
C ASP A 34 -2.74 -10.17 -1.94
N LYS A 35 -3.91 -9.82 -2.49
CA LYS A 35 -4.06 -8.68 -3.40
C LYS A 35 -3.85 -7.34 -2.72
N PHE A 36 -3.93 -7.31 -1.40
CA PHE A 36 -3.54 -6.14 -0.62
C PHE A 36 -2.02 -5.95 -0.66
N GLN A 37 -1.24 -7.01 -0.40
CA GLN A 37 0.21 -6.94 -0.51
C GLN A 37 0.66 -6.65 -1.94
N GLU A 38 0.01 -7.22 -2.96
CA GLU A 38 0.32 -6.90 -4.36
C GLU A 38 0.10 -5.40 -4.68
N LEU A 39 -0.99 -4.81 -4.18
CA LEU A 39 -1.25 -3.37 -4.30
C LEU A 39 -0.16 -2.53 -3.61
N LEU A 40 0.19 -2.89 -2.36
CA LEU A 40 1.24 -2.20 -1.63
C LEU A 40 2.60 -2.31 -2.33
N ASN A 41 2.96 -3.48 -2.85
CA ASN A 41 4.20 -3.69 -3.58
C ASN A 41 4.30 -2.77 -4.81
N GLY A 42 3.23 -2.67 -5.59
CA GLY A 42 3.19 -1.77 -6.76
C GLY A 42 3.36 -0.31 -6.35
N LEU A 43 2.67 0.13 -5.29
CA LEU A 43 2.81 1.49 -4.76
C LEU A 43 4.24 1.76 -4.26
N PHE A 44 4.82 0.84 -3.49
CA PHE A 44 6.17 1.01 -2.94
C PHE A 44 7.28 0.91 -3.96
N PHE A 45 7.08 0.17 -5.04
CA PHE A 45 7.98 0.18 -6.17
C PHE A 45 8.05 1.58 -6.79
N VAL A 46 6.90 2.19 -7.08
CA VAL A 46 6.82 3.55 -7.64
C VAL A 46 7.41 4.59 -6.67
N TYR A 47 7.16 4.43 -5.37
CA TYR A 47 7.77 5.25 -4.32
C TYR A 47 9.30 5.20 -4.37
N SER A 48 9.86 3.99 -4.41
CA SER A 48 11.30 3.77 -4.37
C SER A 48 11.99 4.38 -5.58
N CYS A 49 11.41 4.22 -6.77
CA CYS A 49 11.92 4.85 -7.99
C CYS A 49 11.93 6.38 -7.90
N ARG A 50 10.90 7.01 -7.32
CA ARG A 50 10.89 8.45 -7.07
C ARG A 50 11.98 8.87 -6.08
N ARG A 51 12.11 8.15 -4.97
CA ARG A 51 13.13 8.46 -3.95
C ARG A 51 14.55 8.36 -4.48
N GLU A 52 14.81 7.40 -5.35
CA GLU A 52 16.12 7.17 -5.98
C GLU A 52 16.33 8.01 -7.24
N ALA A 53 15.35 8.85 -7.61
CA ALA A 53 15.34 9.63 -8.86
C ALA A 53 15.58 8.78 -10.12
N ASN A 54 15.13 7.52 -10.11
CA ASN A 54 15.26 6.59 -11.23
C ASN A 54 14.05 6.70 -12.18
N GLY A 55 14.25 7.38 -13.31
CA GLY A 55 13.22 7.67 -14.29
C GLY A 55 13.02 6.60 -15.37
N ASP A 56 13.87 5.58 -15.44
CA ASP A 56 13.96 4.68 -16.60
C ASP A 56 12.72 3.78 -16.77
N ILE A 57 11.94 3.62 -15.71
CA ILE A 57 10.74 2.77 -15.69
C ILE A 57 9.46 3.52 -16.09
N PHE A 58 9.53 4.83 -16.33
CA PHE A 58 8.36 5.65 -16.65
C PHE A 58 8.18 5.81 -18.18
N PRO A 59 6.92 5.82 -18.70
CA PRO A 59 5.67 5.76 -17.96
C PRO A 59 5.45 4.37 -17.33
N TYR A 60 4.93 4.36 -16.10
CA TYR A 60 4.70 3.14 -15.34
C TYR A 60 3.21 2.96 -15.06
N SER A 61 2.74 1.72 -15.17
CA SER A 61 1.36 1.34 -14.87
C SER A 61 1.34 -0.06 -14.28
N PHE A 62 0.49 -0.27 -13.28
CA PHE A 62 0.18 -1.61 -12.80
C PHE A 62 -1.31 -1.73 -12.49
N GLU A 63 -1.81 -2.97 -12.60
CA GLU A 63 -3.20 -3.32 -12.35
C GLU A 63 -3.26 -4.47 -11.34
N ILE A 64 -4.03 -4.29 -10.27
CA ILE A 64 -4.29 -5.33 -9.27
C ILE A 64 -5.79 -5.61 -9.19
N MET A 65 -6.14 -6.88 -9.32
CA MET A 65 -7.51 -7.36 -9.21
C MET A 65 -7.80 -7.79 -7.78
N TRP A 66 -8.81 -7.17 -7.16
CA TRP A 66 -9.44 -7.63 -5.93
C TRP A 66 -10.67 -8.44 -6.31
N TYR A 67 -10.64 -9.73 -5.98
CA TYR A 67 -11.71 -10.66 -6.35
C TYR A 67 -12.69 -10.85 -5.20
N ASP A 68 -13.98 -10.95 -5.52
CA ASP A 68 -15.05 -11.31 -4.60
C ASP A 68 -16.12 -12.09 -5.37
N ASP A 69 -16.84 -12.99 -4.70
CA ASP A 69 -17.92 -13.78 -5.31
C ASP A 69 -19.04 -12.92 -5.91
N ARG A 70 -19.21 -11.68 -5.44
CA ARG A 70 -20.28 -10.77 -5.88
C ARG A 70 -19.81 -9.69 -6.83
N VAL A 71 -18.63 -9.14 -6.59
CA VAL A 71 -18.15 -7.95 -7.29
C VAL A 71 -16.63 -7.87 -7.29
N ASN A 72 -16.03 -7.80 -8.47
CA ASN A 72 -14.58 -7.64 -8.58
C ASN A 72 -14.22 -6.15 -8.68
N TYR A 73 -13.02 -5.80 -8.22
CA TYR A 73 -12.50 -4.45 -8.36
C TYR A 73 -11.12 -4.48 -9.01
N SER A 74 -10.94 -3.72 -10.08
CA SER A 74 -9.63 -3.48 -10.70
C SER A 74 -9.08 -2.16 -10.20
N TRP A 75 -7.92 -2.24 -9.53
CA TRP A 75 -7.11 -1.08 -9.15
C TRP A 75 -6.07 -0.84 -10.23
N ILE A 76 -6.16 0.29 -10.91
CA ILE A 76 -5.22 0.68 -11.96
C ILE A 76 -4.50 1.94 -11.48
N ILE A 77 -3.19 1.86 -11.34
CA ILE A 77 -2.35 2.97 -10.92
C ILE A 77 -1.39 3.31 -12.05
N THR A 78 -1.35 4.57 -12.45
CA THR A 78 -0.45 5.05 -13.51
C THR A 78 0.34 6.27 -13.07
N ALA A 79 1.54 6.40 -13.61
CA ALA A 79 2.39 7.58 -13.47
C ALA A 79 3.16 7.80 -14.77
N ASP A 80 3.06 9.00 -15.33
CA ASP A 80 3.68 9.33 -16.61
C ASP A 80 5.19 9.64 -16.47
N SER A 81 5.59 10.19 -15.32
CA SER A 81 6.98 10.53 -15.02
C SER A 81 7.22 10.61 -13.51
N LEU A 82 8.49 10.73 -13.09
CA LEU A 82 8.87 10.93 -11.69
C LEU A 82 8.17 12.13 -11.00
N GLN A 83 7.88 13.16 -11.78
CA GLN A 83 7.31 14.42 -11.29
C GLN A 83 5.81 14.53 -11.50
N SER A 84 5.19 13.56 -12.20
CA SER A 84 3.74 13.58 -12.40
C SER A 84 3.01 13.22 -11.11
N GLU A 85 1.74 13.60 -11.05
CA GLU A 85 0.81 12.98 -10.12
C GLU A 85 0.62 11.49 -10.48
N LEU A 86 0.22 10.67 -9.51
CA LEU A 86 -0.24 9.32 -9.76
C LEU A 86 -1.74 9.36 -10.03
N GLU A 87 -2.17 8.79 -11.15
CA GLU A 87 -3.58 8.50 -11.39
C GLU A 87 -3.91 7.18 -10.71
N ILE A 88 -4.96 7.17 -9.88
CA ILE A 88 -5.54 5.95 -9.33
C ILE A 88 -6.96 5.84 -9.86
N ARG A 89 -7.24 4.70 -10.49
CA ARG A 89 -8.55 4.34 -11.01
C ARG A 89 -9.01 3.05 -10.38
N ILE A 90 -10.29 3.02 -10.02
CA ILE A 90 -10.94 1.83 -9.50
C ILE A 90 -12.19 1.55 -10.31
N ILE A 91 -12.21 0.35 -10.88
CA ILE A 91 -13.26 -0.11 -11.77
C ILE A 91 -13.95 -1.30 -11.10
N GLU A 92 -15.26 -1.19 -10.92
CA GLU A 92 -16.13 -2.28 -10.56
C GLU A 92 -16.40 -3.17 -11.77
N LEU A 93 -16.26 -4.47 -11.57
CA LEU A 93 -16.40 -5.50 -12.60
C LEU A 93 -17.33 -6.60 -12.09
N SER A 94 -18.05 -7.22 -13.01
CA SER A 94 -18.88 -8.38 -12.68
C SER A 94 -18.00 -9.64 -12.67
N PRO A 95 -18.16 -10.54 -11.69
CA PRO A 95 -17.48 -11.83 -11.71
C PRO A 95 -17.91 -12.74 -12.87
N THR A 96 -19.09 -12.51 -13.45
CA THR A 96 -19.71 -13.39 -14.44
C THR A 96 -19.99 -12.73 -15.79
N SER A 97 -20.01 -11.40 -15.85
CA SER A 97 -20.23 -10.64 -17.08
C SER A 97 -18.99 -9.83 -17.45
N SER A 98 -18.34 -10.21 -18.55
CA SER A 98 -17.22 -9.44 -19.11
C SER A 98 -17.61 -8.09 -19.71
N ILE A 99 -18.91 -7.82 -19.87
CA ILE A 99 -19.43 -6.59 -20.47
C ILE A 99 -19.69 -5.53 -19.40
N TYR A 100 -19.95 -5.94 -18.15
CA TYR A 100 -20.18 -5.00 -17.07
C TYR A 100 -18.87 -4.39 -16.57
N SER A 101 -18.79 -3.06 -16.64
CA SER A 101 -17.70 -2.28 -16.10
C SER A 101 -18.23 -0.91 -15.67
N ARG A 102 -17.85 -0.47 -14.47
CA ARG A 102 -18.23 0.84 -13.92
C ARG A 102 -17.03 1.46 -13.22
N GLU A 103 -16.61 2.65 -13.65
CA GLU A 103 -15.61 3.43 -12.92
C GLU A 103 -16.23 3.98 -11.63
N LEU A 104 -15.71 3.50 -10.48
CA LEU A 104 -16.16 3.94 -9.16
C LEU A 104 -15.37 5.14 -8.67
N TRP A 105 -14.10 5.21 -9.07
CA TRP A 105 -13.18 6.20 -8.55
C TRP A 105 -12.08 6.48 -9.56
N LYS A 106 -11.77 7.75 -9.76
CA LYS A 106 -10.66 8.20 -10.60
C LYS A 106 -10.14 9.51 -10.06
N LYS A 107 -8.88 9.55 -9.59
CA LYS A 107 -8.22 10.76 -9.10
C LYS A 107 -6.74 10.78 -9.43
N ASN A 108 -6.22 11.98 -9.64
CA ASN A 108 -4.80 12.26 -9.70
C ASN A 108 -4.34 12.77 -8.34
N LEU A 109 -3.25 12.22 -7.84
CA LEU A 109 -2.73 12.48 -6.51
C LEU A 109 -1.25 12.82 -6.59
N SER A 110 -0.85 13.90 -5.92
CA SER A 110 0.56 14.11 -5.64
C SER A 110 1.11 12.93 -4.83
N PHE A 111 2.33 12.48 -5.15
CA PHE A 111 3.05 11.46 -4.40
C PHE A 111 3.01 11.70 -2.89
N ASP A 112 3.34 12.91 -2.44
CA ASP A 112 3.45 13.22 -1.01
C ASP A 112 2.12 12.99 -0.29
N ASN A 113 1.00 13.44 -0.87
CA ASN A 113 -0.33 13.18 -0.30
C ASN A 113 -0.67 11.68 -0.27
N LEU A 114 -0.43 10.95 -1.37
CA LEU A 114 -0.72 9.52 -1.45
C LEU A 114 0.06 8.72 -0.39
N PHE A 115 1.37 8.92 -0.30
CA PHE A 115 2.21 8.16 0.60
C PHE A 115 2.09 8.60 2.07
N ASN A 116 1.68 9.84 2.33
CA ASN A 116 1.28 10.25 3.68
C ASN A 116 0.00 9.55 4.16
N GLU A 117 -0.98 9.37 3.28
CA GLU A 117 -2.21 8.62 3.59
C GLU A 117 -1.92 7.13 3.76
N ILE A 118 -1.12 6.52 2.87
CA ILE A 118 -0.67 5.13 2.99
C ILE A 118 0.08 4.93 4.32
N TYR A 119 1.05 5.80 4.65
CA TYR A 119 1.74 5.74 5.93
C TYR A 119 0.77 5.79 7.10
N SER A 120 -0.12 6.79 7.12
CA SER A 120 -1.05 6.99 8.23
C SER A 120 -2.02 5.82 8.39
N SER A 121 -2.38 5.17 7.27
CA SER A 121 -3.19 3.95 7.28
C SER A 121 -2.42 2.75 7.83
N LEU A 122 -1.18 2.53 7.40
CA LEU A 122 -0.36 1.41 7.86
C LEU A 122 0.03 1.56 9.33
N ASP A 123 0.30 2.79 9.77
CA ASP A 123 0.60 3.12 11.17
C ASP A 123 -0.57 2.76 12.09
N ARG A 124 -1.81 3.10 11.69
CA ARG A 124 -3.02 2.68 12.43
C ARG A 124 -3.20 1.18 12.43
N LEU A 125 -3.03 0.51 11.30
CA LEU A 125 -3.12 -0.96 11.23
C LEU A 125 -2.14 -1.62 12.19
N LEU A 126 -0.90 -1.11 12.24
CA LEU A 126 0.13 -1.59 13.16
C LEU A 126 -0.24 -1.32 14.63
N LEU A 127 -0.78 -0.14 14.95
CA LEU A 127 -1.19 0.20 16.32
C LEU A 127 -2.40 -0.60 16.80
N GLU A 128 -3.40 -0.81 15.94
CA GLU A 128 -4.65 -1.51 16.28
C GLU A 128 -4.46 -3.02 16.39
N PHE A 129 -3.68 -3.62 15.48
CA PHE A 129 -3.56 -5.08 15.37
C PHE A 129 -2.17 -5.60 15.78
N GLY A 130 -1.23 -4.73 16.11
CA GLY A 130 0.17 -5.08 16.31
C GLY A 130 0.84 -5.47 15.00
N PHE A 131 1.99 -6.14 15.08
CA PHE A 131 2.53 -6.83 13.92
C PHE A 131 1.53 -7.90 13.46
N ILE A 132 0.88 -7.64 12.34
CA ILE A 132 0.03 -8.59 11.63
C ILE A 132 0.95 -9.70 11.10
N GLY A 133 1.34 -10.64 11.97
CA GLY A 133 2.34 -11.66 11.64
C GLY A 133 3.11 -12.31 12.79
N TYR A 134 2.43 -12.89 13.79
CA TYR A 134 2.90 -14.13 14.44
C TYR A 134 1.75 -15.13 14.34
N LYS A 135 1.76 -15.97 13.29
CA LYS A 135 0.59 -16.71 12.78
C LYS A 135 -0.22 -17.47 13.84
N ASN A 136 -1.54 -17.45 13.64
CA ASN A 136 -2.30 -18.68 13.40
C ASN A 136 -3.44 -18.55 12.36
N ASN A 137 -3.61 -17.41 11.66
CA ASN A 137 -4.07 -17.33 10.26
C ASN A 137 -3.92 -15.91 9.70
N TRP A 138 -2.86 -15.72 8.91
CA TRP A 138 -2.71 -14.80 7.76
C TRP A 138 -1.66 -15.45 6.85
N GLU A 139 -2.04 -15.86 5.64
CA GLU A 139 -1.14 -16.35 4.59
C GLU A 139 -1.55 -15.60 3.32
N VAL A 140 -0.73 -14.83 2.59
CA VAL A 140 0.73 -14.77 2.37
C VAL A 140 1.14 -13.32 2.03
N GLY A 141 1.93 -12.68 2.89
CA GLY A 141 2.43 -11.31 2.70
C GLY A 141 2.62 -10.68 4.08
N ASN A 142 3.83 -10.72 4.63
CA ASN A 142 4.09 -10.10 5.93
C ASN A 142 3.86 -8.59 5.81
N PHE A 143 3.44 -7.95 6.90
CA PHE A 143 3.39 -6.49 6.97
C PHE A 143 4.67 -5.87 6.37
N PRO A 144 4.59 -4.94 5.41
CA PRO A 144 5.74 -4.40 4.68
C PRO A 144 6.54 -3.45 5.57
N LEU A 145 7.23 -4.03 6.54
CA LEU A 145 7.89 -3.30 7.61
C LEU A 145 9.01 -2.41 7.06
N GLY A 146 9.79 -2.89 6.09
CA GLY A 146 10.86 -2.12 5.48
C GLY A 146 10.32 -0.85 4.82
N GLU A 147 9.29 -0.98 4.02
CA GLU A 147 8.63 0.12 3.31
C GLU A 147 7.89 1.06 4.27
N TYR A 148 7.23 0.53 5.30
CA TYR A 148 6.64 1.33 6.37
C TYR A 148 7.71 2.16 7.09
N LEU A 149 8.84 1.56 7.45
CA LEU A 149 9.95 2.26 8.11
C LEU A 149 10.55 3.32 7.19
N MET A 150 10.65 3.07 5.88
CA MET A 150 11.07 4.07 4.90
C MET A 150 10.11 5.25 4.85
N LEU A 151 8.80 5.02 4.75
CA LEU A 151 7.80 6.10 4.80
C LEU A 151 7.88 6.90 6.11
N LYS A 152 8.04 6.20 7.24
CA LYS A 152 8.19 6.82 8.57
C LYS A 152 9.43 7.71 8.60
N ALA A 153 10.56 7.22 8.13
CA ALA A 153 11.81 7.97 8.11
C ALA A 153 11.72 9.21 7.22
N ASP A 154 11.16 9.08 6.02
CA ASP A 154 11.00 10.21 5.10
C ASP A 154 10.05 11.28 5.69
N LYS A 155 8.95 10.85 6.32
CA LYS A 155 7.98 11.74 6.98
C LYS A 155 8.57 12.51 8.17
N PHE A 156 9.44 11.87 8.95
CA PHE A 156 10.05 12.48 10.14
C PHE A 156 11.49 12.94 9.90
N HIS A 157 11.94 12.98 8.65
CA HIS A 157 13.29 13.39 8.23
C HIS A 157 14.42 12.64 8.96
N PHE A 158 14.23 11.36 9.23
CA PHE A 158 15.28 10.48 9.75
C PHE A 158 16.14 9.92 8.63
N ASN A 159 17.46 9.89 8.85
CA ASN A 159 18.38 9.26 7.91
C ASN A 159 18.50 7.75 8.22
N LEU A 160 17.87 6.92 7.39
CA LEU A 160 18.02 5.46 7.45
C LEU A 160 19.30 5.05 6.70
N GLU A 161 20.32 4.66 7.45
CA GLU A 161 21.46 3.95 6.88
C GLU A 161 21.05 2.50 6.64
N LEU A 162 20.83 2.14 5.38
CA LEU A 162 20.60 0.76 4.96
C LEU A 162 21.95 0.02 5.00
N MET A 163 22.04 -1.06 5.77
CA MET A 163 23.24 -1.91 5.75
C MET A 163 23.16 -2.83 4.53
N ASN A 164 24.10 -2.69 3.60
CA ASN A 164 24.32 -3.68 2.54
C ASN A 164 24.88 -4.95 3.17
N ILE A 165 24.09 -6.03 3.14
CA ILE A 165 24.53 -7.37 3.49
C ILE A 165 24.41 -8.19 2.21
N ASP A 166 25.54 -8.79 1.82
CA ASP A 166 25.71 -9.56 0.59
C ASP A 166 24.70 -10.70 0.48
N GLU A 167 24.32 -10.96 -0.77
CA GLU A 167 23.04 -11.50 -1.23
C GLU A 167 22.80 -12.98 -0.92
N GLU A 168 21.73 -13.26 -0.18
CA GLU A 168 20.82 -14.37 -0.47
C GLU A 168 19.42 -13.96 0.01
N GLU A 169 18.64 -13.44 -0.92
CA GLU A 169 17.18 -13.30 -0.89
C GLU A 169 16.55 -12.43 0.23
N TRP A 170 16.19 -11.19 -0.13
CA TRP A 170 15.13 -10.38 0.50
C TRP A 170 15.37 -9.96 1.96
N LYS A 171 16.04 -8.80 2.15
CA LYS A 171 15.72 -7.74 3.14
C LYS A 171 16.92 -6.80 3.34
N ASN A 172 16.77 -5.54 2.94
CA ASN A 172 17.47 -4.47 3.64
C ASN A 172 16.90 -4.44 5.07
N LYS A 173 17.68 -4.90 6.07
CA LYS A 173 17.26 -4.86 7.47
C LYS A 173 17.69 -3.56 8.12
N VAL A 174 16.75 -2.88 8.78
CA VAL A 174 17.09 -1.81 9.71
C VAL A 174 17.64 -2.46 10.99
N PRO A 175 18.66 -1.91 11.65
CA PRO A 175 19.17 -2.47 12.90
C PRO A 175 18.05 -2.57 13.95
N ILE A 176 17.91 -3.73 14.60
CA ILE A 176 16.84 -4.02 15.59
C ILE A 176 16.69 -2.91 16.63
N LYS A 177 17.80 -2.33 17.09
CA LYS A 177 17.78 -1.23 18.05
C LYS A 177 17.05 0.02 17.49
N ARG A 178 17.28 0.36 16.21
CA ARG A 178 16.58 1.46 15.54
C ARG A 178 15.14 1.11 15.19
N GLU A 179 14.85 -0.14 14.84
CA GLU A 179 13.46 -0.60 14.66
C GLU A 179 12.67 -0.44 15.97
N LEU A 180 13.26 -0.86 17.10
CA LEU A 180 12.68 -0.69 18.42
C LEU A 180 12.55 0.78 18.81
N ASP A 181 13.57 1.60 18.56
CA ASP A 181 13.48 3.04 18.82
C ASP A 181 12.36 3.68 17.97
N LEU A 182 12.23 3.33 16.68
CA LEU A 182 11.17 3.85 15.82
C LEU A 182 9.76 3.36 16.22
N VAL A 183 9.64 2.14 16.74
CA VAL A 183 8.35 1.57 17.17
C VAL A 183 7.95 2.07 18.57
N LEU A 184 8.92 2.31 19.46
CA LEU A 184 8.69 2.65 20.87
C LEU A 184 8.82 4.14 21.20
N PHE A 185 9.21 4.99 20.23
CA PHE A 185 9.16 6.43 20.43
C PHE A 185 7.71 6.93 20.49
N ASP A 186 7.19 7.00 21.71
CA ASP A 186 6.02 7.78 22.08
C ASP A 186 6.36 9.27 22.03
N GLN A 187 5.56 10.07 21.32
CA GLN A 187 5.57 11.51 21.44
C GLN A 187 4.74 11.92 22.66
N HIS A 188 5.41 12.44 23.69
CA HIS A 188 4.80 13.39 24.62
C HIS A 188 4.67 14.76 23.98
#